data_AF-A0A359E3P3-F1
#
_entry.id   AF-A0A359E3P3-F1
#
_cell.length_a   1.000
_cell.length_b   1.000
_cell.length_c   1.000
_cell.angle_alpha   90.00
_cell.angle_beta   90.00
_cell.angle_gamma   90.00
#
_symmetry.space_group_name_H-M   'P 1'
#
loop_
_entity.id
_entity.type
_entity.pdbx_description
1 polymer ?
#
loop_
_entity_poly.entity_id
_entity_poly.type
_entity_poly.pdbx_seq_one_letter_code
_entity_poly.pdbx_strand_id
1 'polypeptide(L)'
;MDYSKFVEAVLDRDENAITDQVNVITPVLIKFLTVRLDASIHDAQDCAQNTLLIAIEKIREDKITNPDYVINYLFTTAKHEYLKQLSKDREVNYEDLPEHHFDKPDQLSRLLDDEKMSILTRCIEGLKADYRNYIEYW
;
A
#
# COMPACT_ATOMS: atom_id res chain seq x y z
N MET A 1 -3.68 11.14 29.09
CA MET A 1 -5.11 11.47 28.84
C MET A 1 -5.91 10.37 29.46
N ASP A 2 -6.97 10.73 30.19
CA ASP A 2 -7.89 9.78 30.81
C ASP A 2 -9.07 9.57 29.85
N TYR A 3 -9.22 8.34 29.34
CA TYR A 3 -10.27 7.96 28.38
C TYR A 3 -11.46 7.29 29.07
N SER A 4 -11.43 7.15 30.41
CA SER A 4 -12.52 6.59 31.20
C SER A 4 -13.80 7.38 31.04
N LYS A 5 -13.67 8.72 30.98
CA LYS A 5 -14.79 9.64 30.74
C LYS A 5 -15.52 9.39 29.43
N PHE A 6 -14.82 8.92 28.40
CA PHE A 6 -15.45 8.57 27.12
C PHE A 6 -16.29 7.29 27.26
N VAL A 7 -15.78 6.29 27.97
CA VAL A 7 -16.54 5.05 28.23
C VAL A 7 -17.78 5.35 29.07
N GLU A 8 -17.60 6.07 30.17
CA GLU A 8 -18.68 6.48 31.07
C GLU A 8 -19.76 7.25 30.32
N ALA A 9 -19.38 8.28 29.55
CA ALA A 9 -20.32 9.06 28.74
C ALA A 9 -21.10 8.21 27.74
N VAL A 10 -20.46 7.21 27.12
CA VAL A 10 -21.11 6.32 26.16
C VAL A 10 -22.09 5.36 26.85
N LEU A 11 -21.72 4.83 28.02
CA LEU A 11 -22.58 3.94 28.82
C LEU A 11 -23.80 4.67 29.38
N ASP A 12 -23.60 5.89 29.88
CA ASP A 12 -24.66 6.74 30.45
C ASP A 12 -25.55 7.37 29.37
N ARG A 13 -25.20 7.19 28.08
CA ARG A 13 -25.87 7.80 26.92
C ARG A 13 -25.97 9.32 26.99
N ASP A 14 -24.97 9.96 27.59
CA ASP A 14 -24.87 11.42 27.64
C ASP A 14 -24.28 11.94 26.33
N GLU A 15 -25.15 12.36 25.41
CA GLU A 15 -24.74 12.84 24.09
C GLU A 15 -23.84 14.10 24.15
N ASN A 16 -24.00 14.95 25.16
CA ASN A 16 -23.17 16.14 25.31
C ASN A 16 -21.76 15.73 25.74
N ALA A 17 -21.65 14.87 26.75
CA ALA A 17 -20.36 14.37 27.21
C ALA A 17 -19.65 13.54 26.13
N ILE A 18 -20.38 12.73 25.35
CA ILE A 18 -19.82 12.02 24.20
C ILE A 18 -19.23 13.01 23.19
N THR A 19 -19.99 14.05 22.83
CA THR A 19 -19.54 15.07 21.87
C THR A 19 -18.26 15.77 22.35
N ASP A 20 -18.21 16.15 23.62
CA ASP A 20 -17.02 16.77 24.21
C ASP A 20 -15.80 15.85 24.16
N GLN A 21 -15.96 14.57 24.49
CA GLN A 21 -14.87 13.60 24.42
C GLN A 21 -14.44 13.34 22.97
N VAL A 22 -15.39 13.23 22.04
CA VAL A 22 -15.10 13.09 20.60
C VAL A 22 -14.25 14.27 20.09
N ASN A 23 -14.57 15.50 20.48
CA ASN A 23 -13.81 16.69 20.08
C ASN A 23 -12.36 16.67 20.60
N VAL A 24 -12.11 16.02 21.74
CA VAL A 24 -10.75 15.85 22.30
C VAL A 24 -10.00 14.69 21.65
N ILE A 25 -10.68 13.57 21.39
CA ILE A 25 -10.06 12.33 20.89
C ILE A 25 -9.77 12.42 19.40
N THR A 26 -10.65 13.04 18.61
CA THR A 26 -10.51 13.20 17.15
C THR A 26 -9.15 13.76 16.73
N PRO A 27 -8.69 14.92 17.24
CA PRO A 27 -7.38 15.46 16.85
C PRO A 27 -6.21 14.57 17.26
N VAL A 28 -6.35 13.77 18.32
CA VAL A 28 -5.33 12.80 18.74
C VAL A 28 -5.23 11.65 17.74
N LEU A 29 -6.35 11.12 17.27
CA LEU A 29 -6.40 10.08 16.25
C LEU A 29 -5.88 10.59 14.91
N ILE A 30 -6.30 11.78 14.47
CA ILE A 30 -5.79 12.42 13.24
C ILE A 30 -4.28 12.59 13.32
N LYS A 31 -3.75 13.10 14.43
CA LYS A 31 -2.30 13.27 14.60
C LYS A 31 -1.56 11.94 14.60
N PHE A 32 -2.14 10.90 15.22
CA PHE A 32 -1.57 9.56 15.17
C PHE A 32 -1.49 9.01 13.74
N LEU A 33 -2.58 9.11 12.97
CA LEU A 33 -2.63 8.61 11.59
C LEU A 33 -1.67 9.37 10.67
N THR A 34 -1.68 10.71 10.75
CA THR A 34 -0.80 11.55 9.92
C THR A 34 0.67 11.40 10.28
N VAL A 35 1.05 11.40 11.56
CA VAL A 35 2.46 11.34 11.97
C VAL A 35 3.04 9.92 11.87
N ARG A 36 2.26 8.89 12.19
CA ARG A 36 2.78 7.52 12.29
C ARG A 36 2.57 6.68 11.04
N LEU A 37 1.53 6.99 10.26
CA LEU A 37 1.16 6.22 9.08
C LEU A 37 1.26 7.04 7.78
N ASP A 38 1.67 8.31 7.88
CA ASP A 38 1.77 9.23 6.73
C ASP A 38 0.46 9.35 5.95
N ALA A 39 -0.67 9.22 6.66
CA ALA A 39 -1.99 9.36 6.08
C ALA A 39 -2.23 10.80 5.61
N SER A 40 -2.95 10.97 4.50
CA SER A 40 -3.43 12.29 4.11
C SER A 40 -4.37 12.85 5.19
N ILE A 41 -4.47 14.17 5.30
CA ILE A 41 -5.34 14.81 6.31
C ILE A 41 -6.80 14.37 6.13
N HIS A 42 -7.25 14.22 4.89
CA HIS A 42 -8.61 13.79 4.56
C HIS A 42 -8.85 12.35 5.04
N ASP A 43 -7.97 11.42 4.67
CA ASP A 43 -8.10 10.01 5.08
C ASP A 43 -8.00 9.86 6.59
N ALA A 44 -7.15 10.65 7.23
CA ALA A 44 -7.01 10.66 8.68
C ALA A 44 -8.28 11.15 9.38
N GLN A 45 -8.99 12.14 8.83
CA GLN A 45 -10.26 12.62 9.35
C GLN A 45 -11.35 11.56 9.23
N ASP A 46 -11.50 10.97 8.05
CA ASP A 46 -12.50 9.92 7.78
C ASP A 46 -12.27 8.67 8.65
N CYS A 47 -11.02 8.20 8.71
CA CYS A 47 -10.66 7.04 9.52
C CYS A 47 -10.87 7.30 11.02
N ALA A 48 -10.55 8.51 11.51
CA ALA A 48 -10.79 8.89 12.90
C ALA A 48 -12.29 8.91 13.23
N GLN A 49 -13.11 9.48 12.35
CA GLN A 49 -14.56 9.52 12.52
C GLN A 49 -15.15 8.10 12.53
N ASN A 50 -14.78 7.25 11.57
CA ASN A 50 -15.29 5.88 11.50
C ASN A 50 -14.86 5.05 12.73
N THR A 51 -13.62 5.24 13.18
CA THR A 51 -13.11 4.60 14.41
C THR A 51 -13.94 4.96 15.64
N LEU A 52 -14.29 6.24 15.79
CA LEU A 52 -15.10 6.70 16.91
C LEU A 52 -16.52 6.13 16.87
N LEU A 53 -17.14 6.05 15.69
CA LEU A 53 -18.44 5.40 15.50
C LEU A 53 -18.39 3.93 15.93
N ILE A 54 -17.41 3.17 15.44
CA ILE A 54 -17.20 1.75 15.79
C ILE A 54 -16.98 1.60 17.30
N ALA A 55 -16.19 2.48 17.90
CA ALA A 55 -15.90 2.43 19.33
C ALA A 55 -17.16 2.70 20.18
N ILE A 56 -17.98 3.70 19.81
CA ILE A 56 -19.23 4.01 20.51
C ILE A 56 -20.18 2.80 20.46
N GLU A 57 -20.36 2.19 19.28
CA GLU A 57 -21.19 0.99 19.13
C GLU A 57 -20.66 -0.17 19.99
N LYS A 58 -19.35 -0.43 19.96
CA LYS A 58 -18.72 -1.49 20.74
C LYS A 58 -18.82 -1.30 22.25
N ILE A 59 -18.71 -0.07 22.73
CA ILE A 59 -18.90 0.24 24.17
C ILE A 59 -20.37 0.04 24.55
N ARG A 60 -21.32 0.49 23.71
CA ARG A 60 -22.76 0.27 23.96
C ARG A 60 -23.17 -1.20 23.99
N GLU A 61 -22.50 -2.04 23.20
CA GLU A 61 -22.69 -3.50 23.19
C GLU A 61 -21.97 -4.22 24.35
N ASP A 62 -21.42 -3.48 25.32
CA ASP A 62 -20.70 -3.99 26.49
C ASP A 62 -19.45 -4.83 26.16
N LYS A 63 -18.88 -4.62 24.96
CA LYS A 63 -17.68 -5.34 24.49
C LYS A 63 -16.38 -4.69 24.97
N ILE A 64 -16.45 -3.49 25.55
CA ILE A 64 -15.30 -2.71 26.05
C ILE A 64 -15.66 -2.11 27.41
N THR A 65 -15.35 -2.85 28.46
CA THR A 65 -15.73 -2.50 29.85
C THR A 65 -14.61 -1.81 30.63
N ASN A 66 -13.35 -1.94 30.18
CA ASN A 66 -12.21 -1.38 30.89
C ASN A 66 -11.63 -0.16 30.13
N PRO A 67 -11.66 1.03 30.76
CA PRO A 67 -11.10 2.27 30.23
C PRO A 67 -9.66 2.19 29.70
N ASP A 68 -8.80 1.39 30.33
CA ASP A 68 -7.39 1.28 29.97
C ASP A 68 -7.19 0.64 28.59
N TYR A 69 -8.14 -0.18 28.15
CA TYR A 69 -8.07 -0.82 26.83
C TYR A 69 -8.66 0.04 25.70
N VAL A 70 -9.45 1.05 26.03
CA VAL A 70 -10.16 1.87 25.03
C VAL A 70 -9.19 2.63 24.15
N ILE A 71 -8.12 3.18 24.74
CA ILE A 71 -7.11 3.90 23.96
C ILE A 71 -6.40 2.98 22.95
N ASN A 72 -6.01 1.78 23.39
CA ASN A 72 -5.38 0.79 22.52
C ASN A 72 -6.35 0.31 21.45
N TYR A 73 -7.62 0.13 21.80
CA TYR A 73 -8.68 -0.21 20.88
C TYR A 73 -8.88 0.86 19.81
N LEU A 74 -8.94 2.14 20.20
CA LEU A 74 -9.08 3.27 19.29
C LEU A 74 -7.91 3.35 18.31
N PHE A 75 -6.65 3.28 18.79
CA PHE A 75 -5.49 3.33 17.90
C PHE A 75 -5.39 2.11 16.98
N THR A 76 -5.72 0.92 17.47
CA THR A 76 -5.71 -0.31 16.67
C THR A 76 -6.78 -0.26 15.58
N THR A 77 -7.99 0.18 15.94
CA THR A 77 -9.11 0.32 15.01
C THR A 77 -8.82 1.39 13.96
N ALA A 78 -8.29 2.56 14.36
CA ALA A 78 -7.90 3.61 13.43
C ALA A 78 -6.84 3.15 12.42
N LYS A 79 -5.84 2.40 12.89
CA LYS A 79 -4.83 1.80 12.00
C LYS A 79 -5.47 0.81 11.03
N HIS A 80 -6.37 -0.06 11.49
CA HIS A 80 -7.01 -1.05 10.62
C HIS A 80 -7.92 -0.39 9.59
N GLU A 81 -8.69 0.62 9.97
CA GLU A 81 -9.53 1.37 9.04
C GLU A 81 -8.68 2.05 7.96
N TYR A 82 -7.57 2.69 8.34
CA TYR A 82 -6.65 3.28 7.38
C TYR A 82 -6.04 2.24 6.42
N LEU A 83 -5.56 1.11 6.94
CA LEU A 83 -4.98 0.05 6.09
C LEU A 83 -6.02 -0.57 5.15
N LYS A 84 -7.27 -0.70 5.60
CA LYS A 84 -8.39 -1.18 4.79
C LYS A 84 -8.76 -0.20 3.69
N GLN A 85 -8.70 1.11 3.96
CA GLN A 85 -8.86 2.13 2.93
C GLN A 85 -7.72 2.03 1.91
N LEU A 86 -6.47 1.99 2.37
CA LEU A 86 -5.29 1.85 1.51
C LEU A 86 -5.34 0.58 0.64
N SER A 87 -5.87 -0.54 1.16
CA SER A 87 -6.03 -1.75 0.37
C SER A 87 -7.09 -1.62 -0.74
N LYS A 88 -8.18 -0.88 -0.49
CA LYS A 88 -9.19 -0.61 -1.53
C LYS A 88 -8.63 0.25 -2.65
N ASP A 89 -7.80 1.23 -2.32
CA ASP A 89 -7.15 2.09 -3.30
C ASP A 89 -6.08 1.33 -4.12
N ARG A 90 -5.52 0.26 -3.55
CA ARG A 90 -4.54 -0.63 -4.22
C ARG A 90 -5.16 -1.71 -5.08
N GLU A 91 -6.41 -2.10 -4.82
CA GLU A 91 -7.14 -3.04 -5.67
C GLU A 91 -7.49 -2.35 -7.00
N VAL A 92 -6.50 -2.29 -7.89
CA VAL A 92 -6.79 -2.11 -9.30
C VAL A 92 -7.44 -3.41 -9.77
N ASN A 93 -8.77 -3.43 -9.77
CA ASN A 93 -9.55 -4.45 -10.46
C ASN A 93 -9.26 -4.28 -11.96
N TYR A 94 -8.18 -4.90 -12.42
CA TYR A 94 -7.96 -5.13 -13.83
C TYR A 94 -8.98 -6.18 -14.27
N GLU A 95 -10.13 -5.75 -14.79
CA GLU A 95 -11.02 -6.66 -15.56
C GLU A 95 -10.26 -7.23 -16.77
N ASP A 96 -9.34 -6.44 -17.32
CA ASP A 96 -8.37 -6.86 -18.33
C ASP A 96 -6.93 -6.59 -17.86
N LEU A 97 -6.08 -7.61 -17.97
CA LEU A 97 -4.63 -7.50 -17.77
C LEU A 97 -4.10 -6.31 -18.59
N PRO A 98 -3.26 -5.43 -18.02
CA PRO A 98 -2.57 -4.42 -18.81
C PRO A 98 -1.89 -5.13 -19.98
N GLU A 99 -2.11 -4.65 -21.20
CA GLU A 99 -1.46 -5.15 -22.40
C GLU A 99 0.03 -4.81 -22.31
N HIS A 100 0.76 -5.60 -21.52
CA HIS A 100 2.19 -5.54 -21.52
C HIS A 100 2.65 -6.17 -22.82
N HIS A 101 3.13 -5.34 -23.74
CA HIS A 101 3.98 -5.78 -24.84
C HIS A 101 5.30 -6.29 -24.24
N PHE A 102 5.26 -7.48 -23.63
CA PHE A 102 6.46 -8.24 -23.32
C PHE A 102 6.98 -8.80 -24.64
N ASP A 103 7.94 -8.12 -25.23
CA ASP A 103 8.79 -8.76 -26.22
C ASP A 103 9.43 -9.99 -25.56
N LYS A 104 9.47 -11.12 -26.27
CA LYS A 104 10.08 -12.35 -25.76
C LYS A 104 11.52 -12.03 -25.32
N PRO A 105 11.99 -12.57 -24.17
CA PRO A 105 13.34 -12.32 -23.71
C PRO A 105 14.35 -12.82 -24.74
N ASP A 106 15.02 -11.88 -25.41
CA ASP A 106 15.95 -12.11 -26.55
C ASP A 106 17.42 -12.13 -26.12
N GLN A 107 17.70 -12.07 -24.80
CA GLN A 107 19.06 -11.97 -24.26
C GLN A 107 19.94 -13.15 -24.65
N LEU A 108 19.38 -14.36 -24.63
CA LEU A 108 20.10 -15.58 -25.00
C LEU A 108 20.37 -15.62 -26.51
N SER A 109 19.40 -15.23 -27.34
CA SER A 109 19.56 -15.18 -28.80
C SER A 109 20.65 -14.20 -29.21
N ARG A 110 20.67 -12.99 -28.62
CA ARG A 110 21.73 -12.01 -28.88
C ARG A 110 23.11 -12.54 -28.55
N LEU A 111 23.26 -13.18 -27.39
CA LEU A 111 24.54 -13.77 -26.97
C LEU A 111 24.99 -14.88 -27.94
N LEU A 112 24.05 -15.73 -28.38
CA LEU A 112 24.34 -16.77 -29.36
C LEU A 112 24.68 -16.20 -30.74
N ASP A 113 24.06 -15.10 -31.15
CA ASP A 113 24.30 -14.48 -32.45
C ASP A 113 25.66 -13.76 -32.47
N ASP A 114 26.06 -13.15 -31.36
CA ASP A 114 27.42 -12.58 -31.20
C ASP A 114 28.50 -13.68 -31.31
N GLU A 115 28.27 -14.83 -30.67
CA GLU A 115 29.18 -15.98 -30.76
C GLU A 115 29.27 -16.53 -32.19
N LYS A 116 28.11 -16.71 -32.86
CA LYS A 116 28.07 -17.18 -34.26
C LYS A 116 28.81 -16.21 -35.18
N MET A 117 28.60 -14.90 -35.00
CA MET A 117 29.27 -13.88 -35.81
C MET A 117 30.78 -13.93 -35.62
N SER A 118 31.26 -14.02 -34.37
CA SER A 118 32.68 -14.16 -34.05
C SER A 118 33.32 -15.39 -34.73
N ILE A 119 32.63 -16.53 -34.69
CA ILE A 119 33.09 -17.76 -35.37
C ILE A 119 33.12 -17.57 -36.89
N LEU A 120 32.08 -16.96 -37.46
CA LEU A 120 32.01 -16.70 -38.89
C LEU A 120 33.14 -15.78 -39.37
N THR A 121 33.40 -14.68 -38.65
CA THR A 121 34.51 -13.76 -38.95
C THR A 121 35.83 -14.51 -38.94
N ARG A 122 36.08 -15.33 -37.92
CA ARG A 122 37.31 -16.13 -37.83
C ARG A 122 37.45 -17.13 -38.99
N CYS A 123 36.35 -17.71 -39.47
CA CYS A 123 36.36 -18.57 -40.65
C CYS A 123 36.69 -17.79 -41.93
N ILE A 124 36.14 -16.59 -42.10
CA ILE A 124 36.43 -15.70 -43.25
C ILE A 124 37.90 -15.24 -43.23
N GLU A 125 38.43 -14.94 -42.05
CA GLU A 125 39.85 -14.63 -41.83
C GLU A 125 40.79 -15.83 -42.11
N GLY A 126 40.26 -17.05 -42.09
CA GLY A 126 41.00 -18.26 -42.47
C GLY A 126 41.06 -18.52 -43.99
N LEU A 127 40.23 -17.83 -44.78
CA LEU A 127 40.19 -18.00 -46.23
C LEU A 127 41.38 -17.31 -46.91
N LYS A 128 41.78 -17.85 -48.09
CA LYS A 128 42.75 -17.20 -48.98
C LYS A 128 42.21 -15.84 -49.44
N ALA A 129 43.11 -14.88 -49.66
CA ALA A 129 42.78 -13.49 -49.98
C ALA A 129 41.77 -13.36 -51.12
N ASP A 130 41.91 -14.14 -52.20
CA ASP A 130 40.99 -14.08 -53.35
C ASP A 130 39.54 -14.45 -52.99
N TYR A 131 39.35 -15.46 -52.12
CA TYR A 131 38.02 -15.88 -51.67
C TYR A 131 37.43 -14.91 -50.63
N ARG A 132 38.28 -14.34 -49.76
CA ARG A 132 37.84 -13.32 -48.81
C ARG A 132 37.34 -12.07 -49.52
N ASN A 133 38.14 -11.56 -50.46
CA ASN A 133 37.80 -10.38 -51.26
C ASN A 133 36.50 -10.60 -52.06
N TYR A 134 36.26 -11.82 -52.54
CA TYR A 134 35.02 -12.16 -53.24
C TYR A 134 33.79 -12.12 -52.32
N ILE A 135 33.91 -12.61 -51.08
CA ILE A 135 32.82 -12.66 -50.10
C ILE A 135 32.54 -11.28 -49.48
N GLU A 136 33.57 -10.48 -49.20
CA GLU A 136 33.43 -9.14 -48.59
C GLU A 136 32.98 -8.05 -49.57
N TYR A 137 33.10 -8.29 -50.89
CA TYR A 137 32.67 -7.34 -51.93
C TYR A 137 31.15 -7.37 -52.20
N TRP A 138 30.45 -8.42 -51.75
CA TRP A 138 29.01 -8.60 -51.88
C TRP A 138 28.29 -8.30 -50.56
#